data_AF-A0A8I1SMQ0-F1
#
_entry.id   AF-A0A8I1SMQ0-F1
#
_cell.length_a   1.000
_cell.length_b   1.000
_cell.length_c   1.000
_cell.angle_alpha   90.00
_cell.angle_beta   90.00
_cell.angle_gamma   90.00
#
_symmetry.space_group_name_H-M   'P 1'
#
loop_
_entity.id
_entity.type
_entity.pdbx_description
1 polymer ?
#
loop_
_entity_poly.entity_id
_entity_poly.type
_entity_poly.pdbx_seq_one_letter_code
_entity_poly.pdbx_strand_id
1 'polypeptide(L)'
;MKNQKVIDVYNGLVVKFKELISEYEIDHNDYQDLVNWMDQLGKAGEIPLFMDVFFETHALQEMYKNVKGTEPTILGPYYIENTPDIQNPGVLPQRENEPGDVLYFSGTVKDIDGNPLANTKIDMWQADANGEYSYFAEGIPANNLRGVFYTDANGEFEVKTVVPGNYSVPTDGPSGQFLKWVDHHAYRPAHLHLLFQPENGDKLVTQIYFEGDQYLEDDVAQGVRGSLITKLDKHEKAEKGLKNDYYTAHLDFELRLQDKPVFNKAVLNN
;
A
#
# COMPACT_ATOMS: atom_id res chain seq x y z
N MET A 1 -27.75 7.05 29.36
CA MET A 1 -27.09 5.75 29.61
C MET A 1 -25.60 5.89 29.34
N LYS A 2 -24.74 5.19 30.07
CA LYS A 2 -23.29 5.15 29.79
C LYS A 2 -23.02 4.21 28.60
N ASN A 3 -22.10 4.58 27.72
CA ASN A 3 -21.63 3.73 26.61
C ASN A 3 -20.24 3.20 26.95
N GLN A 4 -20.11 1.88 27.14
CA GLN A 4 -18.86 1.29 27.61
C GLN A 4 -17.71 1.48 26.62
N LYS A 5 -17.94 1.27 25.31
CA LYS A 5 -16.90 1.47 24.28
C LYS A 5 -16.37 2.92 24.26
N VAL A 6 -17.27 3.89 24.43
CA VAL A 6 -16.88 5.32 24.50
C VAL A 6 -16.04 5.60 25.74
N ILE A 7 -16.36 4.97 26.87
CA ILE A 7 -15.56 5.10 28.11
C ILE A 7 -14.19 4.47 27.92
N ASP A 8 -14.11 3.30 27.27
CA ASP A 8 -12.84 2.63 27.02
C ASP A 8 -11.94 3.48 26.11
N VAL A 9 -12.49 4.08 25.05
CA VAL A 9 -11.77 5.03 24.19
C VAL A 9 -11.37 6.30 24.95
N TYR A 10 -12.23 6.85 25.80
CA TYR A 10 -11.89 8.00 26.65
C TYR A 10 -10.68 7.69 27.55
N ASN A 11 -10.67 6.52 28.19
CA ASN A 11 -9.54 6.11 29.02
C ASN A 11 -8.27 5.88 28.18
N GLY A 12 -8.39 5.21 27.04
CA GLY A 12 -7.25 4.92 26.17
C GLY A 12 -6.64 6.13 25.47
N LEU A 13 -7.45 7.16 25.18
CA LEU A 13 -6.98 8.37 24.49
C LEU A 13 -6.74 9.52 25.47
N VAL A 14 -7.78 9.95 26.19
CA VAL A 14 -7.71 11.18 27.00
C VAL A 14 -6.90 10.99 28.27
N VAL A 15 -7.07 9.87 28.97
CA VAL A 15 -6.31 9.62 30.21
C VAL A 15 -4.85 9.34 29.87
N LYS A 16 -4.56 8.49 28.89
CA LYS A 16 -3.19 8.22 28.43
C LYS A 16 -2.48 9.47 27.90
N PHE A 17 -3.17 10.34 27.17
CA PHE A 17 -2.59 11.59 26.72
C PHE A 17 -2.25 12.54 27.88
N LYS A 18 -3.05 12.56 28.96
CA LYS A 18 -2.70 13.31 30.19
C LYS A 18 -1.49 12.71 30.92
N GLU A 19 -1.35 11.38 30.89
CA GLU A 19 -0.16 10.70 31.42
C GLU A 19 1.08 11.13 30.61
N LEU A 20 1.01 11.17 29.27
CA LEU A 20 2.09 11.68 28.42
C LEU A 20 2.46 13.15 28.72
N ILE A 21 1.46 14.03 28.89
CA ILE A 21 1.71 15.43 29.30
C ILE A 21 2.53 15.48 30.59
N SER A 22 2.19 14.63 31.56
CA SER A 22 2.88 14.59 32.85
C SER A 22 4.27 13.97 32.73
N GLU A 23 4.41 12.90 31.93
CA GLU A 23 5.65 12.16 31.73
C GLU A 23 6.73 13.00 31.05
N TYR A 24 6.36 13.77 30.03
CA TYR A 24 7.27 14.62 29.26
C TYR A 24 7.27 16.08 29.72
N GLU A 25 6.64 16.38 30.86
CA GLU A 25 6.54 17.73 31.43
C GLU A 25 6.05 18.79 30.43
N ILE A 26 5.12 18.40 29.54
CA ILE A 26 4.57 19.27 28.47
C ILE A 26 3.91 20.49 29.12
N ASP A 27 4.49 21.66 28.87
CA ASP A 27 4.00 22.92 29.44
C ASP A 27 2.85 23.51 28.60
N HIS A 28 2.38 24.71 28.99
CA HIS A 28 1.29 25.35 28.27
C HIS A 28 1.65 25.79 26.84
N ASN A 29 2.90 26.17 26.61
CA ASN A 29 3.38 26.56 25.29
C ASN A 29 3.50 25.33 24.39
N ASP A 30 4.10 24.24 24.89
CA ASP A 30 4.20 22.96 24.16
C ASP A 30 2.82 22.45 23.75
N TYR A 31 1.86 22.51 24.68
CA TYR A 31 0.47 22.14 24.41
C TYR A 31 -0.15 23.02 23.30
N GLN A 32 0.09 24.33 23.34
CA GLN A 32 -0.45 25.25 22.33
C GLN A 32 0.18 25.00 20.95
N ASP A 33 1.47 24.68 20.89
CA ASP A 33 2.17 24.32 19.66
C ASP A 33 1.62 23.03 19.06
N LEU A 34 1.37 22.00 19.89
CA LEU A 34 0.71 20.78 19.45
C LEU A 34 -0.69 21.05 18.89
N VAL A 35 -1.51 21.85 19.58
CA VAL A 35 -2.86 22.22 19.11
C VAL A 35 -2.78 22.95 17.77
N ASN A 36 -1.86 23.90 17.63
CA ASN A 36 -1.66 24.65 16.39
C ASN A 36 -1.22 23.73 15.24
N TRP A 37 -0.30 22.80 15.50
CA TRP A 37 0.16 21.84 14.51
C TRP A 37 -0.97 20.89 14.07
N MET A 38 -1.80 20.38 15.00
CA MET A 38 -2.97 19.55 14.65
C MET A 38 -4.00 20.32 13.80
N ASP A 39 -4.24 21.60 14.10
CA ASP A 39 -5.12 22.46 13.29
C ASP A 39 -4.55 22.67 11.86
N GLN A 40 -3.24 22.87 11.74
CA GLN A 40 -2.56 22.95 10.43
C GLN A 40 -2.68 21.62 9.66
N LEU A 41 -2.45 20.49 10.33
CA LEU A 41 -2.59 19.15 9.74
C LEU A 41 -4.00 18.95 9.16
N GLY A 42 -5.03 19.34 9.91
CA GLY A 42 -6.42 19.31 9.45
C GLY A 42 -6.69 20.24 8.27
N LYS A 43 -6.21 21.49 8.31
CA LYS A 43 -6.38 22.48 7.23
C LYS A 43 -5.67 22.09 5.93
N ALA A 44 -4.52 21.42 6.04
CA ALA A 44 -3.80 20.88 4.90
C ALA A 44 -4.47 19.63 4.29
N GLY A 45 -5.46 19.05 4.97
CA GLY A 45 -6.07 17.78 4.55
C GLY A 45 -5.14 16.58 4.74
N GLU A 46 -4.12 16.70 5.59
CA GLU A 46 -3.06 15.70 5.77
C GLU A 46 -3.32 14.74 6.92
N ILE A 47 -4.47 14.82 7.61
CA ILE A 47 -4.83 13.85 8.65
C ILE A 47 -4.77 12.41 8.11
N PRO A 48 -5.37 12.07 6.94
CA PRO A 48 -5.25 10.70 6.40
C PRO A 48 -3.80 10.28 6.17
N LEU A 49 -3.00 11.15 5.53
CA LEU A 49 -1.58 10.87 5.29
C LEU A 49 -0.82 10.57 6.59
N PHE A 50 -0.98 11.42 7.61
CA PHE A 50 -0.32 11.24 8.91
C PHE A 50 -0.76 9.94 9.60
N MET A 51 -2.05 9.62 9.53
CA MET A 51 -2.59 8.40 10.12
C MET A 51 -2.09 7.15 9.39
N ASP A 52 -2.00 7.18 8.07
CA ASP A 52 -1.49 6.08 7.24
C ASP A 52 0.00 5.81 7.53
N VAL A 53 0.80 6.87 7.59
CA VAL A 53 2.25 6.77 7.83
C VAL A 53 2.57 6.25 9.23
N PHE A 54 1.93 6.78 10.27
CA PHE A 54 2.36 6.50 11.65
C PHE A 54 1.52 5.45 12.39
N PHE A 55 0.29 5.16 11.94
CA PHE A 55 -0.65 4.33 12.72
C PHE A 55 -1.29 3.18 11.96
N GLU A 56 -1.59 3.31 10.67
CA GLU A 56 -2.36 2.31 9.92
C GLU A 56 -1.69 0.94 9.91
N THR A 57 -0.36 0.90 9.73
CA THR A 57 0.42 -0.35 9.82
C THR A 57 0.18 -1.08 11.14
N HIS A 58 0.15 -0.38 12.28
CA HIS A 58 -0.08 -0.99 13.59
C HIS A 58 -1.51 -1.50 13.74
N ALA A 59 -2.49 -0.77 13.20
CA ALA A 59 -3.88 -1.21 13.19
C ALA A 59 -4.05 -2.49 12.36
N LEU A 60 -3.39 -2.57 11.20
CA LEU A 60 -3.38 -3.76 10.36
C LEU A 60 -2.68 -4.94 11.04
N GLN A 61 -1.55 -4.72 11.69
CA GLN A 61 -0.83 -5.78 12.42
C GLN A 61 -1.68 -6.38 13.53
N GLU A 62 -2.36 -5.56 14.34
CA GLU A 62 -3.25 -6.08 15.37
C GLU A 62 -4.49 -6.77 14.78
N MET A 63 -5.04 -6.24 13.68
CA MET A 63 -6.19 -6.87 13.02
C MET A 63 -5.87 -8.25 12.44
N TYR A 64 -4.68 -8.43 11.87
CA TYR A 64 -4.27 -9.68 11.23
C TYR A 64 -3.33 -10.54 12.09
N LYS A 65 -3.24 -10.22 13.38
CA LYS A 65 -2.43 -10.97 14.33
C LYS A 65 -2.90 -12.42 14.41
N ASN A 66 -2.02 -13.36 14.06
CA ASN A 66 -2.29 -14.80 14.01
C ASN A 66 -3.36 -15.23 13.00
N VAL A 67 -3.62 -14.40 11.99
CA VAL A 67 -4.51 -14.73 10.88
C VAL A 67 -3.72 -15.41 9.76
N LYS A 68 -4.24 -16.50 9.21
CA LYS A 68 -3.64 -17.20 8.06
C LYS A 68 -3.92 -16.48 6.74
N GLY A 69 -3.07 -16.75 5.74
CA GLY A 69 -3.15 -16.20 4.39
C GLY A 69 -2.21 -15.02 4.20
N THR A 70 -2.27 -14.38 3.03
CA THR A 70 -1.37 -13.26 2.72
C THR A 70 -1.62 -12.09 3.66
N GLU A 71 -0.50 -11.49 4.08
CA GLU A 71 -0.49 -10.32 4.95
C GLU A 71 -1.02 -9.09 4.19
N PRO A 72 -1.85 -8.27 4.84
CA PRO A 72 -2.24 -7.00 4.30
C PRO A 72 -1.19 -5.94 4.63
N THR A 73 -1.24 -4.88 3.85
CA THR A 73 -0.53 -3.64 4.14
C THR A 73 -1.41 -2.46 3.76
N ILE A 74 -0.94 -1.26 4.07
CA ILE A 74 -1.66 0.00 3.90
C ILE A 74 -2.16 0.18 2.45
N LEU A 75 -3.33 0.80 2.28
CA LEU A 75 -3.82 1.15 0.94
C LEU A 75 -2.92 2.22 0.31
N GLY A 76 -2.48 3.17 1.14
CA GLY A 76 -1.78 4.36 0.70
C GLY A 76 -2.72 5.38 0.04
N PRO A 77 -2.27 6.63 -0.08
CA PRO A 77 -3.13 7.75 -0.46
C PRO A 77 -3.44 7.81 -1.97
N TYR A 78 -2.83 6.93 -2.77
CA TYR A 78 -2.81 7.03 -4.22
C TYR A 78 -3.74 6.05 -4.93
N TYR A 79 -4.61 5.34 -4.22
CA TYR A 79 -5.62 4.48 -4.83
C TYR A 79 -6.69 5.32 -5.56
N ILE A 80 -7.08 4.88 -6.76
CA ILE A 80 -8.12 5.50 -7.58
C ILE A 80 -9.07 4.38 -8.01
N GLU A 81 -10.37 4.60 -7.83
CA GLU A 81 -11.39 3.66 -8.28
C GLU A 81 -11.65 3.75 -9.80
N ASN A 82 -12.26 2.70 -10.36
CA ASN A 82 -12.72 2.65 -11.74
C ASN A 82 -11.59 2.84 -12.78
N THR A 83 -10.42 2.27 -12.48
CA THR A 83 -9.33 2.20 -13.47
C THR A 83 -9.68 1.21 -14.60
N PRO A 84 -9.04 1.31 -15.78
CA PRO A 84 -9.41 0.51 -16.94
C PRO A 84 -9.21 -0.99 -16.73
N ASP A 85 -10.14 -1.79 -17.25
CA ASP A 85 -9.95 -3.23 -17.37
C ASP A 85 -8.87 -3.53 -18.43
N ILE A 86 -7.97 -4.47 -18.10
CA ILE A 86 -6.97 -5.04 -19.00
C ILE A 86 -7.14 -6.58 -19.08
N GLN A 87 -6.53 -7.19 -20.08
CA GLN A 87 -6.54 -8.65 -20.23
C GLN A 87 -5.59 -9.33 -19.23
N ASN A 88 -5.77 -10.63 -19.04
CA ASN A 88 -4.80 -11.50 -18.38
C ASN A 88 -4.39 -12.63 -19.36
N PRO A 89 -3.10 -12.76 -19.72
CA PRO A 89 -2.02 -11.81 -19.42
C PRO A 89 -2.25 -10.45 -20.11
N GLY A 90 -1.73 -9.37 -19.53
CA GLY A 90 -1.98 -8.01 -20.02
C GLY A 90 -0.83 -7.04 -19.83
N VAL A 91 -1.07 -5.78 -20.21
CA VAL A 91 -0.13 -4.68 -20.06
C VAL A 91 -0.86 -3.56 -19.33
N LEU A 92 -0.27 -3.02 -18.24
CA LEU A 92 -0.83 -1.82 -17.62
C LEU A 92 -0.83 -0.66 -18.62
N PRO A 93 -1.85 0.21 -18.63
CA PRO A 93 -1.81 1.45 -19.38
C PRO A 93 -0.53 2.22 -19.04
N GLN A 94 0.22 2.66 -20.04
CA GLN A 94 1.49 3.34 -19.83
C GLN A 94 1.83 4.28 -20.99
N ARG A 95 2.75 5.22 -20.79
CA ARG A 95 3.27 6.08 -21.86
C ARG A 95 3.93 5.23 -22.95
N GLU A 96 3.97 5.72 -24.18
CA GLU A 96 4.67 5.03 -25.28
C GLU A 96 6.17 4.80 -24.96
N ASN A 97 6.77 5.72 -24.21
CA ASN A 97 8.14 5.64 -23.73
C ASN A 97 8.16 5.69 -22.20
N GLU A 98 7.39 4.81 -21.55
CA GLU A 98 7.38 4.69 -20.10
C GLU A 98 8.81 4.47 -19.56
N PRO A 99 9.32 5.34 -18.68
CA PRO A 99 10.62 5.15 -18.03
C PRO A 99 10.62 3.92 -17.13
N GLY A 100 11.79 3.32 -16.99
CA GLY A 100 11.99 2.13 -16.14
C GLY A 100 12.24 0.87 -16.95
N ASP A 101 12.75 -0.14 -16.26
CA ASP A 101 12.97 -1.45 -16.84
C ASP A 101 11.65 -2.21 -16.95
N VAL A 102 11.46 -2.95 -18.05
CA VAL A 102 10.26 -3.75 -18.26
C VAL A 102 10.15 -4.82 -17.17
N LEU A 103 8.97 -4.94 -16.56
CA LEU A 103 8.66 -5.94 -15.54
C LEU A 103 7.49 -6.81 -16.01
N TYR A 104 7.65 -8.12 -15.92
CA TYR A 104 6.54 -9.08 -15.94
C TYR A 104 6.30 -9.55 -14.50
N PHE A 105 5.23 -9.06 -13.89
CA PHE A 105 4.82 -9.50 -12.57
C PHE A 105 3.75 -10.58 -12.69
N SER A 106 3.94 -11.70 -12.00
CA SER A 106 3.03 -12.84 -12.04
C SER A 106 2.74 -13.38 -10.65
N GLY A 107 1.68 -14.16 -10.53
CA GLY A 107 1.31 -14.81 -9.29
C GLY A 107 0.14 -15.77 -9.45
N THR A 108 -0.04 -16.62 -8.46
CA THR A 108 -1.22 -17.47 -8.31
C THR A 108 -2.04 -16.99 -7.11
N VAL A 109 -3.34 -16.85 -7.30
CA VAL A 109 -4.29 -16.55 -6.22
C VAL A 109 -5.03 -17.82 -5.84
N LYS A 110 -4.95 -18.18 -4.56
CA LYS A 110 -5.61 -19.35 -3.98
C LYS A 110 -6.29 -18.99 -2.67
N ASP A 111 -7.19 -19.83 -2.19
CA ASP A 111 -7.70 -19.72 -0.82
C ASP A 111 -6.69 -20.29 0.20
N ILE A 112 -6.96 -20.08 1.50
CA ILE A 112 -6.12 -20.60 2.58
C ILE A 112 -6.15 -22.14 2.74
N ASP A 113 -6.96 -22.86 1.96
CA ASP A 113 -6.92 -24.32 1.86
C ASP A 113 -6.10 -24.80 0.65
N GLY A 114 -5.63 -23.86 -0.18
CA GLY A 114 -4.82 -24.12 -1.37
C GLY A 114 -5.60 -24.30 -2.66
N ASN A 115 -6.92 -24.03 -2.68
CA ASN A 115 -7.69 -24.12 -3.92
C ASN A 115 -7.47 -22.87 -4.78
N PRO A 116 -7.18 -23.01 -6.09
CA PRO A 116 -7.03 -21.86 -6.98
C PRO A 116 -8.33 -21.05 -7.08
N LEU A 117 -8.19 -19.72 -7.08
CA LEU A 117 -9.32 -18.79 -7.15
C LEU A 117 -9.39 -18.13 -8.53
N ALA A 118 -10.18 -18.74 -9.41
CA ALA A 118 -10.46 -18.20 -10.72
C ALA A 118 -11.35 -16.94 -10.67
N ASN A 119 -11.22 -16.08 -11.69
CA ASN A 119 -12.02 -14.87 -11.84
C ASN A 119 -11.96 -13.93 -10.62
N THR A 120 -10.86 -13.95 -9.87
CA THR A 120 -10.60 -13.01 -8.79
C THR A 120 -10.25 -11.66 -9.40
N LYS A 121 -11.01 -10.61 -9.09
CA LYS A 121 -10.69 -9.26 -9.54
C LYS A 121 -9.46 -8.74 -8.79
N ILE A 122 -8.50 -8.20 -9.55
CA ILE A 122 -7.27 -7.60 -9.04
C ILE A 122 -7.21 -6.16 -9.56
N ASP A 123 -7.20 -5.19 -8.65
CA ASP A 123 -6.83 -3.81 -8.93
C ASP A 123 -5.33 -3.65 -8.65
N MET A 124 -4.57 -3.17 -9.63
CA MET A 124 -3.13 -2.95 -9.49
C MET A 124 -2.79 -1.51 -9.82
N TRP A 125 -1.97 -0.88 -8.98
CA TRP A 125 -1.42 0.44 -9.22
C TRP A 125 0.01 0.57 -8.66
N GLN A 126 0.80 1.44 -9.25
CA GLN A 126 2.17 1.71 -8.82
C GLN A 126 2.61 3.12 -9.21
N ALA A 127 3.76 3.54 -8.68
CA ALA A 127 4.52 4.67 -9.20
C ALA A 127 5.22 4.29 -10.52
N ASP A 128 5.63 5.31 -11.28
CA ASP A 128 6.63 5.14 -12.33
C ASP A 128 8.05 4.96 -11.76
N ALA A 129 9.04 4.83 -12.64
CA ALA A 129 10.45 4.66 -12.25
C ALA A 129 11.05 5.85 -11.47
N ASN A 130 10.39 7.02 -11.47
CA ASN A 130 10.79 8.20 -10.71
C ASN A 130 10.04 8.33 -9.38
N GLY A 131 9.16 7.39 -9.04
CA GLY A 131 8.36 7.45 -7.81
C GLY A 131 7.09 8.29 -7.96
N GLU A 132 6.63 8.58 -9.17
CA GLU A 132 5.48 9.45 -9.41
C GLU A 132 4.23 8.66 -9.81
N TYR A 133 3.08 9.01 -9.25
CA TYR A 133 1.79 8.38 -9.56
C TYR A 133 0.96 9.24 -10.51
N SER A 134 0.30 8.60 -11.48
CA SER A 134 -0.74 9.27 -12.28
C SER A 134 -1.85 9.84 -11.38
N TYR A 135 -2.43 10.96 -11.81
CA TYR A 135 -3.37 11.83 -11.07
C TYR A 135 -2.77 12.71 -9.97
N PHE A 136 -1.58 12.37 -9.48
CA PHE A 136 -0.94 13.08 -8.37
C PHE A 136 0.29 13.87 -8.81
N ALA A 137 0.99 13.42 -9.86
CA ALA A 137 2.09 14.14 -10.48
C ALA A 137 1.68 14.81 -11.80
N GLU A 138 2.29 15.96 -12.09
CA GLU A 138 2.07 16.68 -13.36
C GLU A 138 2.72 15.93 -14.54
N GLY A 139 2.09 16.01 -15.71
CA GLY A 139 2.66 15.44 -16.94
C GLY A 139 2.53 13.92 -17.09
N ILE A 140 1.93 13.22 -16.12
CA ILE A 140 1.61 11.80 -16.22
C ILE A 140 0.16 11.61 -16.71
N PRO A 141 -0.08 10.84 -17.80
CA PRO A 141 -1.43 10.57 -18.27
C PRO A 141 -2.34 9.92 -17.21
N ALA A 142 -3.63 10.19 -17.29
CA ALA A 142 -4.64 9.51 -16.49
C ALA A 142 -4.52 7.97 -16.64
N ASN A 143 -4.65 7.25 -15.53
CA ASN A 143 -4.51 5.79 -15.44
C ASN A 143 -3.14 5.21 -15.83
N ASN A 144 -2.09 6.01 -16.03
CA ASN A 144 -0.74 5.49 -16.21
C ASN A 144 -0.37 4.58 -15.03
N LEU A 145 0.04 3.35 -15.34
CA LEU A 145 0.40 2.26 -14.44
C LEU A 145 -0.72 1.89 -13.45
N ARG A 146 -1.97 1.90 -13.92
CA ARG A 146 -3.17 1.49 -13.16
C ARG A 146 -4.11 0.64 -14.00
N GLY A 147 -4.57 -0.48 -13.47
CA GLY A 147 -5.55 -1.30 -14.18
C GLY A 147 -6.15 -2.43 -13.37
N VAL A 148 -7.28 -2.90 -13.86
CA VAL A 148 -8.04 -4.03 -13.31
C VAL A 148 -7.87 -5.25 -14.21
N PHE A 149 -7.64 -6.41 -13.63
CA PHE A 149 -7.64 -7.69 -14.36
C PHE A 149 -8.15 -8.82 -13.48
N TYR A 150 -8.32 -10.00 -14.07
CA TYR A 150 -8.92 -11.15 -13.41
C TYR A 150 -8.02 -12.37 -13.56
N THR A 151 -7.91 -13.16 -12.51
CA THR A 151 -7.21 -14.44 -12.55
C THR A 151 -7.88 -15.41 -13.54
N ASP A 152 -7.08 -16.27 -14.15
CA ASP A 152 -7.56 -17.30 -15.07
C ASP A 152 -8.19 -18.50 -14.33
N ALA A 153 -8.50 -19.58 -15.06
CA ALA A 153 -9.12 -20.77 -14.48
C ALA A 153 -8.26 -21.49 -13.42
N ASN A 154 -6.94 -21.28 -13.43
CA ASN A 154 -5.98 -21.84 -12.47
C ASN A 154 -5.65 -20.85 -11.34
N GLY A 155 -6.32 -19.69 -11.29
CA GLY A 155 -6.00 -18.64 -10.33
C GLY A 155 -4.75 -17.84 -10.70
N GLU A 156 -4.20 -18.02 -11.90
CA GLU A 156 -2.94 -17.41 -12.34
C GLU A 156 -3.19 -16.03 -12.95
N PHE A 157 -2.21 -15.14 -12.82
CA PHE A 157 -2.15 -13.88 -13.55
C PHE A 157 -0.72 -13.52 -13.97
N GLU A 158 -0.60 -12.78 -15.07
CA GLU A 158 0.63 -12.08 -15.46
C GLU A 158 0.30 -10.69 -16.00
N VAL A 159 1.03 -9.68 -15.52
CA VAL A 159 0.92 -8.30 -15.99
C VAL A 159 2.29 -7.76 -16.34
N LYS A 160 2.37 -7.19 -17.55
CA LYS A 160 3.52 -6.40 -17.99
C LYS A 160 3.37 -4.95 -17.53
N THR A 161 4.42 -4.45 -16.90
CA THR A 161 4.56 -3.07 -16.39
C THR A 161 6.04 -2.66 -16.44
N VAL A 162 6.45 -1.70 -15.64
CA VAL A 162 7.84 -1.31 -15.37
C VAL A 162 8.19 -1.48 -13.89
N VAL A 163 9.48 -1.66 -13.59
CA VAL A 163 9.98 -1.62 -12.21
C VAL A 163 9.77 -0.19 -11.66
N PRO A 164 9.01 -0.01 -10.56
CA PRO A 164 8.76 1.31 -9.98
C PRO A 164 10.02 1.85 -9.28
N GLY A 165 10.07 3.17 -9.12
CA GLY A 165 11.05 3.82 -8.26
C GLY A 165 10.62 3.83 -6.80
N ASN A 166 11.57 4.18 -5.91
CA ASN A 166 11.23 4.64 -4.57
C ASN A 166 10.38 5.90 -4.67
N TYR A 167 9.37 6.05 -3.81
CA TYR A 167 8.62 7.30 -3.73
C TYR A 167 8.73 7.93 -2.35
N SER A 168 8.62 9.25 -2.32
CA SER A 168 8.54 10.03 -1.07
C SER A 168 7.08 10.39 -0.79
N VAL A 169 6.62 10.21 0.44
CA VAL A 169 5.37 10.87 0.87
C VAL A 169 5.52 12.40 0.77
N PRO A 170 4.43 13.17 0.65
CA PRO A 170 4.49 14.63 0.65
C PRO A 170 5.23 15.17 1.88
N THR A 171 6.11 16.16 1.68
CA THR A 171 6.97 16.72 2.75
C THR A 171 6.87 18.23 2.93
N ASP A 172 6.03 18.87 2.12
CA ASP A 172 5.81 20.31 2.08
C ASP A 172 4.83 20.81 3.16
N GLY A 173 3.97 19.93 3.69
CA GLY A 173 3.04 20.26 4.76
C GLY A 173 3.39 19.71 6.16
N PRO A 174 2.43 19.77 7.10
CA PRO A 174 2.65 19.45 8.52
C PRO A 174 3.15 18.02 8.81
N SER A 175 2.81 17.05 7.96
CA SER A 175 3.33 15.67 8.07
C SER A 175 4.83 15.63 7.76
N GLY A 176 5.25 16.35 6.71
CA GLY A 176 6.67 16.53 6.37
C GLY A 176 7.45 17.30 7.42
N GLN A 177 6.82 18.30 8.03
CA GLN A 177 7.38 19.00 9.19
C GLN A 177 7.61 18.04 10.36
N PHE A 178 6.64 17.20 10.67
CA PHE A 178 6.75 16.22 11.75
C PHE A 178 7.89 15.22 11.50
N LEU A 179 8.01 14.69 10.26
CA LEU A 179 9.12 13.81 9.87
C LEU A 179 10.49 14.44 10.13
N LYS A 180 10.66 15.74 9.85
CA LYS A 180 11.89 16.48 10.15
C LYS A 180 12.16 16.57 11.65
N TRP A 181 11.13 16.75 12.47
CA TRP A 181 11.30 16.83 13.94
C TRP A 181 11.70 15.50 14.56
N VAL A 182 11.25 14.38 14.01
CA VAL A 182 11.61 13.04 14.47
C VAL A 182 12.83 12.45 13.75
N ASP A 183 13.54 13.26 12.95
CA ASP A 183 14.73 12.87 12.18
C ASP A 183 14.52 11.61 11.31
N HIS A 184 13.39 11.56 10.60
CA HIS A 184 13.02 10.44 9.76
C HIS A 184 12.91 10.85 8.28
N HIS A 185 13.29 9.97 7.36
CA HIS A 185 13.10 10.20 5.94
C HIS A 185 11.63 9.98 5.52
N ALA A 186 11.28 10.46 4.32
CA ALA A 186 9.94 10.36 3.75
C ALA A 186 9.78 9.25 2.70
N TYR A 187 10.84 8.49 2.44
CA TYR A 187 10.85 7.47 1.39
C TYR A 187 10.20 6.15 1.80
N ARG A 188 9.58 5.53 0.80
CA ARG A 188 9.12 4.15 0.79
C ARG A 188 9.92 3.34 -0.24
N PRO A 189 10.17 2.04 0.00
CA PRO A 189 10.82 1.16 -0.97
C PRO A 189 10.00 1.07 -2.27
N ALA A 190 10.60 0.69 -3.38
CA ALA A 190 9.88 0.41 -4.62
C ALA A 190 8.87 -0.74 -4.39
N HIS A 191 7.62 -0.55 -4.81
CA HIS A 191 6.55 -1.54 -4.59
C HIS A 191 5.42 -1.46 -5.62
N LEU A 192 4.64 -2.53 -5.69
CA LEU A 192 3.39 -2.60 -6.43
C LEU A 192 2.24 -2.73 -5.43
N HIS A 193 1.17 -1.96 -5.60
CA HIS A 193 -0.04 -2.15 -4.82
C HIS A 193 -1.00 -3.12 -5.51
N LEU A 194 -1.71 -3.90 -4.70
CA LEU A 194 -2.68 -4.89 -5.14
C LEU A 194 -3.92 -4.84 -4.25
N LEU A 195 -5.09 -4.81 -4.88
CA LEU A 195 -6.38 -5.00 -4.24
C LEU A 195 -7.06 -6.23 -4.85
N PHE A 196 -7.09 -7.32 -4.10
CA PHE A 196 -7.80 -8.54 -4.47
C PHE A 196 -9.26 -8.48 -4.00
N GLN A 197 -10.17 -8.86 -4.88
CA GLN A 197 -11.61 -8.88 -4.66
C GLN A 197 -12.16 -10.23 -5.17
N PRO A 198 -12.06 -11.30 -4.36
CA PRO A 198 -12.64 -12.60 -4.71
C PRO A 198 -14.16 -12.51 -4.72
N GLU A 199 -14.83 -13.38 -5.49
CA GLU A 199 -16.30 -13.41 -5.57
C GLU A 199 -16.94 -13.63 -4.18
N ASN A 200 -16.33 -14.51 -3.38
CA ASN A 200 -16.83 -14.91 -2.06
C ASN A 200 -15.73 -14.78 -0.99
N GLY A 201 -15.27 -13.57 -0.67
CA GLY A 201 -14.29 -13.41 0.40
C GLY A 201 -14.05 -11.99 0.87
N ASP A 202 -13.09 -11.85 1.77
CA ASP A 202 -12.60 -10.54 2.20
C ASP A 202 -11.78 -9.93 1.06
N LYS A 203 -11.96 -8.63 0.85
CA LYS A 203 -11.01 -7.87 0.03
C LYS A 203 -9.65 -7.88 0.73
N LEU A 204 -8.59 -8.10 -0.04
CA LEU A 204 -7.22 -7.98 0.46
C LEU A 204 -6.54 -6.80 -0.22
N VAL A 205 -6.22 -5.78 0.57
CA VAL A 205 -5.26 -4.75 0.18
C VAL A 205 -3.88 -5.21 0.64
N THR A 206 -2.93 -5.26 -0.29
CA THR A 206 -1.55 -5.60 -0.01
C THR A 206 -0.61 -4.91 -1.00
N GLN A 207 0.69 -5.09 -0.81
CA GLN A 207 1.74 -4.58 -1.67
C GLN A 207 2.79 -5.68 -1.83
N ILE A 208 3.61 -5.60 -2.88
CA ILE A 208 4.83 -6.38 -3.00
C ILE A 208 6.04 -5.46 -3.06
N TYR A 209 7.14 -5.91 -2.51
CA TYR A 209 8.40 -5.17 -2.43
C TYR A 209 9.51 -5.96 -3.11
N PHE A 210 10.60 -5.29 -3.49
CA PHE A 210 11.68 -5.93 -4.22
C PHE A 210 12.94 -6.08 -3.39
N GLU A 211 13.56 -7.26 -3.43
CA GLU A 211 14.84 -7.53 -2.77
C GLU A 211 15.91 -6.51 -3.17
N GLY A 212 16.69 -6.05 -2.18
CA GLY A 212 17.81 -5.14 -2.39
C GLY A 212 17.45 -3.66 -2.48
N ASP A 213 16.17 -3.31 -2.34
CA ASP A 213 15.76 -1.91 -2.20
C ASP A 213 16.31 -1.31 -0.88
N GLN A 214 16.81 -0.08 -0.95
CA GLN A 214 17.48 0.57 0.17
C GLN A 214 16.57 0.91 1.34
N TYR A 215 15.25 1.02 1.12
CA TYR A 215 14.27 1.41 2.13
C TYR A 215 13.44 0.25 2.70
N LEU A 216 13.86 -1.00 2.50
CA LEU A 216 13.12 -2.16 3.02
C LEU A 216 13.05 -2.21 4.54
N GLU A 217 14.13 -1.80 5.21
CA GLU A 217 14.27 -1.91 6.67
C GLU A 217 13.76 -0.65 7.41
N ASP A 218 13.59 0.47 6.70
CA ASP A 218 13.23 1.77 7.27
C ASP A 218 12.09 2.50 6.51
N ASP A 219 11.21 1.75 5.79
CA ASP A 219 9.99 2.30 5.17
C ASP A 219 9.26 3.27 6.12
N VAL A 220 9.08 4.53 5.68
CA VAL A 220 8.46 5.58 6.50
C VAL A 220 7.06 5.19 6.99
N ALA A 221 6.33 4.39 6.22
CA ALA A 221 4.98 3.94 6.58
C ALA A 221 4.97 2.56 7.26
N GLN A 222 6.14 1.95 7.46
CA GLN A 222 6.34 0.63 8.04
C GLN A 222 5.49 -0.45 7.37
N GLY A 223 5.20 -0.29 6.08
CA GLY A 223 4.29 -1.14 5.32
C GLY A 223 4.91 -2.46 4.88
N VAL A 224 6.23 -2.58 4.94
CA VAL A 224 6.98 -3.77 4.51
C VAL A 224 6.63 -4.98 5.37
N ARG A 225 6.43 -6.13 4.73
CA ARG A 225 6.30 -7.44 5.36
C ARG A 225 7.26 -8.39 4.67
N GLY A 226 8.00 -9.19 5.44
CA GLY A 226 8.99 -10.11 4.87
C GLY A 226 8.38 -11.12 3.88
N SER A 227 7.13 -11.54 4.12
CA SER A 227 6.39 -12.44 3.21
C SER A 227 5.98 -11.80 1.88
N LEU A 228 6.08 -10.47 1.76
CA LEU A 228 5.69 -9.68 0.60
C LEU A 228 6.91 -9.18 -0.20
N ILE A 229 8.12 -9.62 0.16
CA ILE A 229 9.34 -9.31 -0.58
C ILE A 229 9.54 -10.39 -1.64
N THR A 230 9.74 -9.98 -2.90
CA THR A 230 10.05 -10.86 -4.02
C THR A 230 11.29 -10.38 -4.78
N LYS A 231 11.89 -11.27 -5.54
CA LYS A 231 13.11 -10.99 -6.30
C LYS A 231 12.77 -10.42 -7.68
N LEU A 232 13.60 -9.48 -8.14
CA LEU A 232 13.68 -9.07 -9.54
C LEU A 232 14.70 -9.94 -10.27
N ASP A 233 14.22 -10.92 -11.03
CA ASP A 233 15.08 -11.74 -11.88
C ASP A 233 15.30 -11.06 -13.22
N LYS A 234 16.57 -10.74 -13.53
CA LYS A 234 16.96 -10.09 -14.78
C LYS A 234 17.10 -11.10 -15.92
N HIS A 235 16.58 -10.76 -17.09
CA HIS A 235 16.61 -11.56 -18.31
C HIS A 235 17.13 -10.75 -19.50
N GLU A 236 17.78 -11.43 -20.44
CA GLU A 236 18.26 -10.79 -21.66
C GLU A 236 17.13 -10.56 -22.66
N LYS A 237 17.15 -9.39 -23.31
CA LYS A 237 16.14 -8.97 -24.30
C LYS A 237 15.81 -9.98 -25.40
N ALA A 238 16.77 -10.83 -25.75
CA ALA A 238 16.65 -11.82 -26.83
C ALA A 238 15.57 -12.87 -26.55
N GLU A 239 15.32 -13.19 -25.28
CA GLU A 239 14.38 -14.25 -24.88
C GLU A 239 12.91 -13.93 -25.19
N LYS A 240 12.53 -12.65 -25.12
CA LYS A 240 11.18 -12.16 -25.46
C LYS A 240 11.13 -11.26 -26.70
N GLY A 241 12.23 -11.17 -27.46
CA GLY A 241 12.32 -10.30 -28.64
C GLY A 241 12.12 -8.81 -28.32
N LEU A 242 12.47 -8.40 -27.10
CA LEU A 242 12.33 -7.01 -26.64
C LEU A 242 13.51 -6.15 -27.10
N LYS A 243 13.34 -4.83 -27.08
CA LYS A 243 14.42 -3.87 -27.40
C LYS A 243 15.47 -3.80 -26.30
N ASN A 244 15.04 -3.98 -25.05
CA ASN A 244 15.84 -3.86 -23.83
C ASN A 244 15.69 -5.12 -22.97
N ASP A 245 16.62 -5.33 -22.04
CA ASP A 245 16.52 -6.35 -21.00
C ASP A 245 15.23 -6.15 -20.19
N TYR A 246 14.79 -7.20 -19.52
CA TYR A 246 13.56 -7.17 -18.74
C TYR A 246 13.73 -7.92 -17.42
N TYR A 247 12.81 -7.70 -16.50
CA TYR A 247 12.74 -8.38 -15.23
C TYR A 247 11.46 -9.21 -15.13
N THR A 248 11.53 -10.28 -14.36
CA THR A 248 10.36 -10.98 -13.85
C THR A 248 10.33 -10.90 -12.33
N ALA A 249 9.13 -10.80 -11.77
CA ALA A 249 8.90 -11.02 -10.35
C ALA A 249 7.68 -11.92 -10.19
N HIS A 250 7.70 -12.76 -9.16
CA HIS A 250 6.63 -13.71 -8.89
C HIS A 250 6.29 -13.73 -7.40
N LEU A 251 5.01 -13.66 -7.07
CA LEU A 251 4.53 -13.88 -5.70
C LEU A 251 3.12 -14.47 -5.72
N ASP A 252 2.89 -15.49 -4.91
CA ASP A 252 1.58 -16.11 -4.73
C ASP A 252 0.79 -15.47 -3.58
N PHE A 253 -0.53 -15.50 -3.70
CA PHE A 253 -1.45 -14.87 -2.76
C PHE A 253 -2.49 -15.86 -2.22
N GLU A 254 -2.68 -15.84 -0.91
CA GLU A 254 -3.64 -16.65 -0.17
C GLU A 254 -4.76 -15.77 0.39
N LEU A 255 -5.96 -15.91 -0.16
CA LEU A 255 -7.14 -15.14 0.23
C LEU A 255 -8.03 -15.90 1.20
N ARG A 256 -8.73 -15.12 2.02
CA ARG A 256 -9.72 -15.62 2.98
C ARG A 256 -11.12 -15.46 2.39
N LEU A 257 -11.85 -16.56 2.31
CA LEU A 257 -13.21 -16.59 1.79
C LEU A 257 -14.23 -16.28 2.91
N GLN A 258 -15.49 -16.03 2.53
CA GLN A 258 -16.56 -15.57 3.45
C GLN A 258 -16.91 -16.53 4.58
N ASP A 259 -16.51 -17.79 4.51
CA ASP A 259 -16.63 -18.79 5.59
C ASP A 259 -15.44 -18.73 6.58
N LYS A 260 -14.36 -18.03 6.21
CA LYS A 260 -13.18 -17.75 7.03
C LYS A 260 -12.80 -16.25 7.03
N PRO A 261 -13.77 -15.30 7.07
CA PRO A 261 -13.45 -13.90 6.97
C PRO A 261 -12.89 -13.43 8.30
N VAL A 262 -11.93 -12.52 8.22
CA VAL A 262 -11.47 -11.79 9.39
C VAL A 262 -12.31 -10.52 9.52
N PHE A 263 -12.60 -9.83 8.42
CA PHE A 263 -13.43 -8.63 8.44
C PHE A 263 -13.97 -8.22 7.06
N ASN A 264 -15.27 -7.91 7.01
CA ASN A 264 -15.99 -7.50 5.79
C ASN A 264 -16.49 -6.04 5.88
N LYS A 265 -15.62 -5.11 6.27
CA LYS A 265 -15.89 -3.67 6.13
C LYS A 265 -15.16 -3.20 4.88
N ALA A 266 -15.91 -2.65 3.93
CA ALA A 266 -15.34 -2.10 2.69
C ALA A 266 -14.24 -1.09 3.04
N VAL A 267 -12.99 -1.43 2.72
CA VAL A 267 -11.81 -0.54 2.82
C VAL A 267 -12.00 0.73 1.95
N LEU A 268 -12.99 0.72 1.06
CA LEU A 268 -13.18 1.70 0.00
C LEU A 268 -14.38 2.65 0.17
N ASN A 269 -15.10 2.62 1.30
CA ASN A 269 -16.20 3.57 1.50
C ASN A 269 -15.68 4.90 2.06
N ASN A 270 -15.03 5.69 1.21
CA ASN A 270 -14.90 7.15 1.38
C ASN A 270 -15.78 7.86 0.35
#